data_AF-A0A1I1JNF0-F1
#
_entry.id   AF-A0A1I1JNF0-F1
#
_cell.length_a   1.000
_cell.length_b   1.000
_cell.length_c   1.000
_cell.angle_alpha   90.00
_cell.angle_beta   90.00
_cell.angle_gamma   90.00
#
_symmetry.space_group_name_H-M   'P 1'
#
loop_
_entity.id
_entity.type
_entity.pdbx_description
1 polymer ?
#
loop_
_entity_poly.entity_id
_entity_poly.type
_entity_poly.pdbx_seq_one_letter_code
_entity_poly.pdbx_strand_id
1 'polypeptide(L)' 'MGLHRVDLRVLSFNTRAIACYRACGFVHEGTEREAAFIDGEWHDDWIMGILSHEHARAPSDASDRKGSAG' A
#
# COMPACT_ATOMS: atom_id res chain seq x y z
N MET A 1 -11.42 -15.34 -6.23
CA MET A 1 -10.71 -15.29 -4.94
C MET A 1 -11.37 -14.19 -4.09
N GLY A 2 -11.91 -14.52 -2.92
CA GLY A 2 -12.53 -13.57 -1.99
C GLY A 2 -11.60 -13.27 -0.81
N LEU A 3 -10.39 -12.77 -1.09
CA LEU A 3 -9.41 -12.46 -0.06
C LEU A 3 -9.89 -11.27 0.77
N HIS A 4 -9.87 -11.41 2.10
CA HIS A 4 -10.23 -10.34 3.03
C HIS A 4 -9.13 -9.29 3.17
N ARG A 5 -7.86 -9.70 3.01
CA ARG A 5 -6.66 -8.90 3.27
C ARG A 5 -5.51 -9.35 2.39
N VAL A 6 -4.65 -8.40 2.03
CA VAL A 6 -3.31 -8.65 1.49
C VAL A 6 -2.32 -7.85 2.32
N ASP A 7 -1.18 -8.44 2.67
CA ASP A 7 -0.09 -7.75 3.36
C ASP A 7 1.28 -8.05 2.75
N LEU A 8 2.26 -7.24 3.15
CA LEU A 8 3.65 -7.33 2.76
C LEU A 8 4.57 -6.83 3.85
N ARG A 9 5.84 -7.23 3.76
CA ARG A 9 6.96 -6.65 4.49
C ARG A 9 7.84 -5.87 3.53
N VAL A 10 8.36 -4.73 3.98
CA VAL A 10 9.29 -3.91 3.21
C VAL A 10 10.34 -3.31 4.13
N LEU A 11 11.61 -3.36 3.73
CA LEU A 11 12.69 -2.69 4.44
C LEU A 11 12.31 -1.22 4.70
N SER A 12 12.36 -0.82 5.96
CA SER A 12 11.94 0.50 6.42
C SER A 12 12.64 1.66 5.71
N PHE A 13 13.88 1.44 5.22
CA PHE A 13 14.63 2.42 4.45
C PHE A 13 14.29 2.45 2.95
N ASN A 14 13.53 1.49 2.42
CA ASN A 14 13.14 1.43 1.01
C ASN A 14 11.95 2.35 0.72
N THR A 15 12.21 3.66 0.81
CA THR A 15 11.23 4.73 0.63
C THR A 15 10.49 4.66 -0.70
N ARG A 16 11.14 4.18 -1.76
CA ARG A 16 10.54 4.02 -3.09
C ARG A 16 9.45 2.94 -3.10
N ALA A 17 9.71 1.77 -2.52
CA ALA A 17 8.72 0.71 -2.42
C ALA A 17 7.56 1.12 -1.51
N ILE A 18 7.86 1.72 -0.35
CA ILE A 18 6.85 2.24 0.59
C ILE A 18 5.91 3.24 -0.10
N ALA A 19 6.45 4.18 -0.89
CA ALA A 19 5.64 5.15 -1.63
C ALA A 19 4.72 4.47 -2.66
N CYS A 20 5.22 3.44 -3.36
CA CYS A 20 4.44 2.64 -4.30
C CYS A 20 3.26 1.94 -3.59
N TYR A 21 3.53 1.27 -2.46
CA TYR A 21 2.49 0.56 -1.72
C TYR A 21 1.42 1.50 -1.15
N ARG A 22 1.83 2.68 -0.64
CA ARG A 22 0.89 3.73 -0.22
C ARG A 22 0.00 4.21 -1.37
N ALA A 23 0.57 4.39 -2.57
CA ALA A 23 -0.19 4.78 -3.75
C ALA A 23 -1.20 3.70 -4.17
N CYS A 24 -0.90 2.43 -3.92
CA CYS A 24 -1.82 1.30 -4.10
C CYS A 24 -2.84 1.15 -2.96
N GLY A 25 -2.81 2.02 -1.95
CA GLY A 25 -3.75 2.00 -0.82
C GLY A 25 -3.34 1.15 0.38
N PHE A 26 -2.12 0.61 0.40
CA PHE A 26 -1.61 -0.10 1.57
C PHE A 26 -1.33 0.88 2.72
N VAL A 27 -1.67 0.45 3.92
CA VAL A 27 -1.50 1.19 5.19
C VAL A 27 -0.36 0.55 5.98
N HIS A 28 0.42 1.36 6.70
CA HIS A 28 1.44 0.87 7.63
C HIS A 28 0.78 0.41 8.92
N GLU A 29 1.04 -0.84 9.32
CA GLU A 29 0.38 -1.48 10.46
C GLU A 29 1.33 -1.80 11.61
N GLY A 30 2.63 -1.94 11.33
CA GLY A 30 3.61 -2.26 12.34
C GLY A 30 5.05 -2.31 11.83
N THR A 31 5.98 -2.43 12.77
CA THR A 31 7.41 -2.51 12.48
C THR A 31 7.98 -3.76 13.15
N GLU A 32 8.65 -4.60 12.37
CA GLU A 32 9.48 -5.70 12.87
C GLU A 32 10.91 -5.16 13.00
N ARG A 33 11.35 -4.98 14.25
CA ARG A 33 12.68 -4.42 14.54
C ARG A 33 13.76 -5.45 14.26
N GLU A 34 14.86 -5.01 13.66
CA GLU A 34 16.03 -5.86 13.35
C GLU A 34 15.66 -7.14 12.58
N ALA A 35 14.73 -7.03 11.62
CA ALA A 35 14.19 -8.16 10.86
C ALA A 35 15.12 -8.68 9.75
N ALA A 36 16.01 -7.81 9.23
CA ALA A 36 16.92 -8.14 8.14
C ALA A 36 18.35 -7.70 8.45
N PHE A 37 19.33 -8.56 8.20
CA PHE A 37 20.76 -8.22 8.29
C PHE A 37 21.32 -7.97 6.89
N ILE A 38 21.67 -6.72 6.59
CA ILE A 38 22.09 -6.27 5.26
C ILE A 38 23.30 -5.34 5.42
N ASP A 39 24.35 -5.59 4.65
CA ASP A 39 25.59 -4.79 4.64
C ASP A 39 26.23 -4.61 6.03
N GLY A 40 26.08 -5.62 6.90
CA GLY A 40 26.67 -5.62 8.24
C GLY A 40 25.82 -4.93 9.31
N GLU A 41 24.61 -4.46 8.95
CA GLU A 41 23.71 -3.77 9.86
C GLU A 41 22.34 -4.46 9.92
N TRP A 42 21.70 -4.39 11.09
CA TRP A 42 20.32 -4.84 11.26
C TRP A 42 19.36 -3.72 10.87
N HIS A 43 18.35 -4.07 10.08
CA HIS A 43 17.34 -3.16 9.56
C HIS A 43 15.94 -3.60 9.96
N ASP A 44 15.09 -2.63 10.19
CA ASP A 44 13.68 -2.86 10.46
C ASP A 44 12.91 -3.12 9.16
N ASP A 45 11.90 -3.99 9.25
CA ASP A 45 10.87 -4.13 8.23
C ASP A 45 9.59 -3.43 8.67
N TRP A 46 8.87 -2.85 7.72
CA TRP A 46 7.50 -2.38 7.91
C TRP A 46 6.51 -3.43 7.41
N ILE A 47 5.51 -3.73 8.22
CA ILE A 47 4.34 -4.50 7.83
C ILE A 47 3.33 -3.53 7.24
N MET A 48 2.92 -3.75 6.00
CA MET A 48 1.87 -2.97 5.35
C MET A 48 0.74 -3.87 4.89
N GLY A 49 -0.51 -3.42 5.06
CA GLY A 49 -1.71 -4.18 4.73
C GLY A 49 -2.74 -3.37 3.95
N ILE A 50 -3.59 -4.06 3.20
CA ILE A 50 -4.82 -3.51 2.60
C ILE A 50 -5.95 -4.51 2.78
N LEU A 51 -7.12 -4.02 3.18
CA LEU A 51 -8.34 -4.81 3.35
C LEU A 51 -9.18 -4.78 2.06
N SER A 52 -9.99 -5.82 1.86
CA SER A 52 -10.78 -5.99 0.63
C SER A 52 -11.70 -4.82 0.31
N HIS A 53 -12.22 -4.14 1.33
CA HIS A 53 -13.12 -2.99 1.19
C HIS A 53 -12.40 -1.67 0.90
N GLU A 54 -11.07 -1.61 1.07
CA GLU A 54 -10.24 -0.43 0.80
C GLU A 54 -9.77 -0.39 -0.66
N HIS A 55 -9.55 -1.57 -1.26
CA HIS A 55 -9.16 -1.71 -2.67
C HIS A 55 -10.29 -1.36 -3.67
N ALA A 56 -11.56 -1.52 -3.28
CA ALA A 56 -12.70 -1.38 -4.18
C ALA A 56 -12.93 0.06 -4.71
N ARG A 57 -12.15 1.04 -4.25
CA ARG A 57 -12.21 2.42 -4.73
C ARG A 57 -11.22 2.65 -5.88
N ALA A 58 -11.48 2.01 -7.02
CA ALA A 58 -11.08 2.62 -8.28
C ALA A 58 -11.78 3.99 -8.38
N PRO A 59 -11.15 5.06 -8.90
CA PRO A 59 -11.89 6.27 -9.20
C PRO A 59 -13.03 5.86 -10.14
N SER A 60 -14.27 5.97 -9.65
CA SER A 60 -15.44 5.89 -10.49
C SER A 60 -15.21 6.87 -11.64
N ASP A 61 -15.20 6.32 -12.85
CA ASP A 61 -14.95 7.02 -14.10
C ASP A 61 -15.42 8.48 -14.05
N ALA A 62 -14.49 9.40 -14.31
CA ALA A 62 -14.80 10.77 -14.62
C ALA A 62 -15.53 10.83 -15.98
N SER A 63 -16.78 10.38 -16.02
CA SER A 63 -17.66 10.42 -17.19
C SER A 63 -18.90 11.30 -16.97
N ASP A 64 -18.82 12.30 -16.09
CA ASP A 64 -19.80 13.41 -16.02
C ASP A 64 -19.28 14.68 -16.72
N ARG A 65 -18.79 14.52 -17.96
CA ARG A 65 -18.66 15.62 -18.92
C ARG A 65 -19.44 15.31 -20.20
N LYS A 66 -20.78 15.35 -20.11
CA LYS A 66 -21.60 15.86 -21.22
C LYS A 66 -23.05 16.11 -20.81
N GLY A 67 -23.49 17.37 -20.97
CA GLY A 67 -24.86 17.68 -21.39
C GLY A 67 -25.74 18.42 -20.39
N SER A 68 -25.76 19.74 -20.48
CA SER A 68 -27.00 20.44 -20.84
C SER A 68 -26.65 21.87 -21.25
N ALA A 69 -26.54 22.08 -22.56
CA ALA A 69 -26.87 23.37 -23.14
C ALA A 69 -28.40 23.35 -23.27
N GLY A 70 -29.04 24.28 -22.57
CA GLY A 70 -30.46 24.62 -22.71
C GLY A 70 -30.59 26.12 -22.61
#